data_AF-A0A942YTR7-F1
#
_entry.id   AF-A0A942YTR7-F1
#
_cell.length_a   1.000
_cell.length_b   1.000
_cell.length_c   1.000
_cell.angle_alpha   90.00
_cell.angle_beta   90.00
_cell.angle_gamma   90.00
#
_symmetry.space_group_name_H-M   'P 1'
#
loop_
_entity.id
_entity.type
_entity.pdbx_description
1 polymer ?
#
loop_
_entity_poly.entity_id
_entity_poly.type
_entity_poly.pdbx_seq_one_letter_code
_entity_poly.pdbx_strand_id
1 'polypeptide(L)'
;MIDMPKVINRIFWGLMLVLLDINIVFIDLLPDFIGYLLIASALGELQPFSKAFLKAKVTAFLLAILAIPYLLVPQINILEEIQPSLGIMLTNTIYHLLHIVFIFYLLHGFIDLAKNRKLPWMEKKTNSRGTFYMIVSLASATAVNFIFNVADTTIYFLLITTSIATFIAEISLLVLIRDFRGQFLSMNADGKRQYWAKPNEYENS
;
A
#
# COMPACT_ATOMS: atom_id res chain seq x y z
N MET A 1 1.63 25.44 3.74
CA MET A 1 0.45 24.54 3.77
C MET A 1 0.82 23.25 3.07
N ILE A 2 0.58 22.08 3.67
CA ILE A 2 0.91 20.78 3.05
C ILE A 2 -0.01 20.55 1.84
N ASP A 3 0.57 20.26 0.68
CA ASP A 3 -0.18 19.90 -0.54
C ASP A 3 -0.63 18.43 -0.47
N MET A 4 -1.73 18.18 0.23
CA MET A 4 -2.27 16.84 0.51
C MET A 4 -2.37 15.93 -0.73
N PRO A 5 -2.93 16.38 -1.87
CA PRO A 5 -2.96 15.57 -3.09
C PRO A 5 -1.60 15.07 -3.54
N LYS A 6 -0.55 15.91 -3.47
CA LYS A 6 0.82 15.54 -3.84
C LYS A 6 1.41 14.52 -2.87
N VAL A 7 1.17 14.68 -1.57
CA VAL A 7 1.60 13.71 -0.54
C VAL A 7 0.96 12.35 -0.75
N ILE A 8 -0.37 12.31 -0.90
CA ILE A 8 -1.12 11.06 -1.12
C ILE A 8 -0.72 10.40 -2.44
N ASN A 9 -0.42 11.19 -3.48
CA ASN A 9 0.06 10.67 -4.75
C ASN A 9 1.39 9.92 -4.61
N ARG A 10 2.32 10.38 -3.76
CA ARG A 10 3.56 9.63 -3.48
C ARG A 10 3.29 8.28 -2.82
N ILE A 11 2.32 8.20 -1.90
CA ILE A 11 1.88 6.92 -1.33
C ILE A 11 1.33 6.01 -2.41
N PHE A 12 0.46 6.53 -3.30
CA PHE A 12 -0.09 5.77 -4.42
C PHE A 12 1.02 5.18 -5.32
N TRP A 13 1.97 6.02 -5.75
CA TRP A 13 3.04 5.57 -6.63
C TRP A 13 3.99 4.61 -5.92
N GLY A 14 4.31 4.84 -4.65
CA GLY A 14 5.15 3.90 -3.91
C GLY A 14 4.51 2.53 -3.74
N LEU A 15 3.20 2.46 -3.45
CA LEU A 15 2.47 1.18 -3.40
C LEU A 15 2.36 0.53 -4.78
N MET A 16 2.20 1.34 -5.83
CA MET A 16 2.13 0.83 -7.21
C MET A 16 3.49 0.27 -7.67
N LEU A 17 4.60 0.86 -7.24
CA LEU A 17 5.94 0.31 -7.48
C LEU A 17 6.12 -1.04 -6.77
N VAL A 18 5.73 -1.14 -5.50
CA VAL A 18 5.78 -2.41 -4.74
C VAL A 18 4.85 -3.49 -5.34
N LEU A 19 3.71 -3.09 -5.91
CA LEU A 19 2.78 -4.03 -6.55
C LEU A 19 3.28 -4.50 -7.92
N LEU A 20 3.87 -3.60 -8.70
CA LEU A 20 4.43 -3.87 -10.01
C LEU A 20 5.90 -4.23 -9.84
N ASP A 21 6.14 -5.40 -9.27
CA ASP A 21 7.45 -6.06 -9.27
C ASP A 21 7.80 -6.44 -10.74
N ILE A 22 8.33 -5.48 -11.50
CA ILE A 22 8.68 -5.63 -12.91
C ILE A 22 10.14 -6.10 -13.03
N ASN A 23 10.28 -7.40 -13.24
CA ASN A 23 11.56 -8.05 -13.48
C ASN A 23 11.84 -8.17 -14.97
N ILE A 24 12.95 -7.58 -15.45
CA ILE A 24 13.43 -7.75 -16.83
C ILE A 24 14.73 -8.55 -16.82
N VAL A 25 14.62 -9.83 -17.19
CA VAL A 25 15.71 -10.79 -17.43
C VAL A 25 16.59 -11.08 -16.20
N PHE A 26 17.42 -10.13 -15.75
CA PHE A 26 18.35 -10.28 -14.61
C PHE A 26 18.45 -9.02 -13.73
N ILE A 27 17.73 -7.94 -14.07
CA ILE A 27 17.74 -6.68 -13.32
C ILE A 27 16.32 -6.41 -12.86
N ASP A 28 16.16 -6.29 -11.55
CA ASP A 28 14.97 -5.71 -10.93
C ASP A 28 14.94 -4.22 -11.32
N LEU A 29 14.01 -3.85 -12.21
CA LEU A 29 13.94 -2.51 -12.78
C LEU A 29 13.32 -1.52 -11.79
N LEU A 30 12.50 -2.02 -10.85
CA LEU A 30 11.73 -1.21 -9.90
C LEU A 30 11.83 -1.81 -8.51
N PRO A 31 12.99 -1.65 -7.85
CA PRO A 31 13.18 -2.26 -6.55
C PRO A 31 12.14 -1.79 -5.53
N ASP A 32 11.55 -2.74 -4.81
CA ASP A 32 10.59 -2.52 -3.74
C ASP A 32 11.08 -1.46 -2.73
N PHE A 33 12.39 -1.40 -2.47
CA PHE A 33 12.96 -0.41 -1.56
C PHE A 33 12.66 1.03 -2.00
N ILE A 34 12.64 1.32 -3.31
CA ILE A 34 12.32 2.66 -3.83
C ILE A 34 10.86 2.98 -3.54
N GLY A 35 9.97 2.02 -3.75
CA GLY A 35 8.54 2.14 -3.45
C GLY A 35 8.31 2.47 -1.98
N TYR A 36 8.91 1.70 -1.06
CA TYR A 36 8.77 1.93 0.38
C TYR A 36 9.43 3.22 0.87
N LEU A 37 10.59 3.62 0.34
CA LEU A 37 11.21 4.91 0.65
C LEU A 37 10.34 6.09 0.21
N LEU A 38 9.72 5.98 -0.97
CA LEU A 38 8.78 6.99 -1.47
C LEU A 38 7.58 7.11 -0.53
N ILE A 39 7.02 5.99 -0.08
CA ILE A 39 5.92 5.98 0.91
C ILE A 39 6.38 6.58 2.24
N ALA A 40 7.54 6.17 2.78
CA ALA A 40 8.07 6.67 4.03
C ALA A 40 8.28 8.20 4.00
N SER A 41 8.72 8.75 2.86
CA SER A 41 8.83 10.21 2.69
C SER A 41 7.49 10.92 2.82
N ALA A 42 6.42 10.37 2.22
CA ALA A 42 5.09 10.94 2.28
C ALA A 42 4.46 10.82 3.67
N LEU A 43 4.67 9.68 4.34
CA LEU A 43 4.20 9.45 5.71
C LEU A 43 4.90 10.37 6.73
N GLY A 44 6.14 10.79 6.45
CA GLY A 44 6.83 11.82 7.22
C GLY A 44 6.11 13.18 7.22
N GLU A 45 5.36 13.49 6.17
CA GLU A 45 4.52 14.70 6.10
C GLU A 45 3.12 14.47 6.69
N LEU A 46 2.62 13.23 6.70
CA LEU A 46 1.30 12.89 7.25
C LEU A 46 1.31 12.57 8.75
N GLN A 47 2.46 12.26 9.35
CA GLN A 47 2.57 11.93 10.78
C GLN A 47 1.95 12.95 11.77
N PRO A 48 1.86 14.27 11.49
CA PRO A 48 1.16 15.19 12.40
C PRO A 48 -0.36 14.94 12.48
N PHE A 49 -0.94 14.24 11.51
CA PHE A 49 -2.39 13.95 11.46
C PHE A 49 -2.77 12.64 12.15
N SER A 50 -1.83 11.71 12.34
CA SER A 50 -2.08 10.45 13.06
C SER A 50 -0.77 9.79 13.50
N LYS A 51 -0.76 9.26 14.74
CA LYS A 51 0.33 8.40 15.24
C LYS A 51 0.47 7.12 14.42
N ALA A 52 -0.59 6.65 13.76
CA ALA A 52 -0.53 5.47 12.91
C ALA A 52 0.35 5.71 11.68
N PHE A 53 0.35 6.92 11.11
CA PHE A 53 1.27 7.26 10.02
C PHE A 53 2.74 7.24 10.44
N LEU A 54 3.06 7.63 11.68
CA LEU A 54 4.42 7.47 12.21
C LEU A 54 4.83 5.99 12.27
N LYS A 55 3.94 5.12 12.77
CA LYS A 55 4.20 3.67 12.81
C LYS A 55 4.36 3.10 11.39
N ALA A 56 3.45 3.44 10.48
CA ALA A 56 3.53 3.05 9.08
C ALA A 56 4.83 3.53 8.42
N LYS A 57 5.32 4.73 8.74
CA LYS A 57 6.60 5.26 8.25
C LYS A 57 7.76 4.38 8.69
N VAL A 58 7.82 4.04 9.99
CA VAL A 58 8.87 3.18 10.53
C VAL A 58 8.81 1.81 9.87
N THR A 59 7.62 1.21 9.74
CA THR A 59 7.45 -0.10 9.11
C THR A 59 7.84 -0.06 7.62
N ALA A 60 7.46 0.97 6.87
CA ALA A 60 7.88 1.15 5.48
C ALA A 60 9.40 1.29 5.35
N PHE A 61 10.06 2.01 6.26
CA PHE A 61 11.52 2.12 6.25
C PHE A 61 12.20 0.77 6.54
N LEU A 62 11.66 -0.03 7.46
CA LEU A 62 12.14 -1.39 7.71
C LEU A 62 11.96 -2.30 6.50
N LEU A 63 10.81 -2.23 5.82
CA LEU A 63 10.57 -2.95 4.57
C LEU A 63 11.55 -2.54 3.47
N ALA A 64 11.85 -1.25 3.34
CA ALA A 64 12.84 -0.77 2.39
C ALA A 64 14.23 -1.37 2.63
N ILE A 65 14.67 -1.45 3.90
CA ILE A 65 15.95 -2.08 4.25
C ILE A 65 15.91 -3.58 3.95
N LEU A 66 14.81 -4.26 4.32
CA LEU A 66 14.64 -5.69 4.13
C LEU A 66 14.53 -6.09 2.65
N ALA A 67 14.13 -5.16 1.77
CA ALA A 67 14.09 -5.35 0.33
C ALA A 67 15.50 -5.33 -0.33
N ILE A 68 16.51 -4.71 0.29
CA ILE A 68 17.85 -4.57 -0.32
C ILE A 68 18.52 -5.93 -0.58
N PRO A 69 18.55 -6.90 0.37
CA PRO A 69 19.15 -8.21 0.11
C PRO A 69 18.53 -8.96 -1.07
N TYR A 70 17.23 -8.75 -1.36
CA TYR A 70 16.56 -9.40 -2.49
C TYR A 70 17.15 -8.99 -3.85
N LEU A 71 17.77 -7.81 -3.95
CA LEU A 71 18.47 -7.37 -5.17
C LEU A 71 19.69 -8.24 -5.52
N LEU A 72 20.23 -8.95 -4.53
CA LEU A 72 21.44 -9.76 -4.68
C LEU A 72 21.12 -11.25 -4.88
N VAL A 73 19.86 -11.67 -4.69
CA VAL A 73 19.44 -13.05 -4.87
C VAL A 73 19.19 -13.30 -6.36
N PRO A 74 19.91 -14.24 -7.00
CA PRO A 74 19.63 -14.61 -8.39
C PRO A 74 18.16 -15.04 -8.52
N GLN A 75 17.46 -14.49 -9.50
CA GLN A 75 16.06 -14.85 -9.72
C GLN A 75 15.96 -16.32 -10.12
N ILE A 76 15.05 -17.02 -9.46
CA ILE A 76 14.79 -18.44 -9.72
C ILE A 76 14.15 -18.54 -11.10
N ASN A 77 14.80 -19.22 -12.03
CA ASN A 77 14.18 -19.59 -13.29
C ASN A 77 12.98 -20.49 -12.97
N ILE A 78 11.78 -20.12 -13.41
CA ILE A 78 10.54 -20.89 -13.16
C ILE A 78 10.62 -22.32 -13.77
N LEU A 79 11.58 -22.54 -14.68
CA LEU A 79 11.88 -23.81 -15.33
C LEU A 79 12.90 -24.68 -14.56
N GLU A 80 13.58 -24.13 -13.56
CA GLU A 80 14.48 -24.88 -12.70
C GLU A 80 13.75 -25.23 -11.39
N GLU A 81 13.67 -26.52 -11.07
CA GLU A 81 13.21 -27.02 -9.77
C GLU A 81 14.23 -26.67 -8.68
N ILE A 82 14.31 -25.39 -8.31
CA ILE A 82 15.04 -24.96 -7.12
C ILE A 82 14.05 -24.97 -5.98
N GLN A 83 14.12 -25.99 -5.11
CA GLN A 83 13.42 -25.94 -3.84
C GLN A 83 13.95 -24.75 -3.03
N PRO A 84 13.10 -23.78 -2.64
CA PRO A 84 13.54 -22.64 -1.85
C PRO A 84 14.06 -23.14 -0.51
N SER A 85 15.21 -22.62 -0.08
CA SER A 85 15.76 -22.96 1.23
C SER A 85 14.82 -22.50 2.35
N LEU A 86 14.85 -23.19 3.49
CA LEU A 86 14.08 -22.81 4.68
C LEU A 86 14.35 -21.36 5.11
N GLY A 87 15.59 -20.88 4.93
CA GLY A 87 15.97 -19.49 5.17
C GLY A 87 15.19 -18.51 4.30
N ILE A 88 15.13 -18.74 2.98
CA ILE A 88 14.38 -17.90 2.03
C ILE A 88 12.89 -17.88 2.37
N MET A 89 12.32 -19.04 2.73
CA MET A 89 10.91 -19.14 3.12
C MET A 89 10.60 -18.33 4.40
N LEU A 90 11.47 -18.39 5.41
CA LEU A 90 11.33 -17.60 6.63
C LEU A 90 11.45 -16.11 6.34
N THR A 91 12.43 -15.68 5.53
CA THR A 91 12.59 -14.27 5.17
C THR A 91 11.37 -13.73 4.40
N ASN A 92 10.83 -14.48 3.44
CA ASN A 92 9.60 -14.12 2.72
C ASN A 92 8.41 -14.02 3.67
N THR A 93 8.28 -14.94 4.63
CA THR A 93 7.20 -14.92 5.62
C THR A 93 7.30 -13.68 6.52
N ILE A 94 8.49 -13.36 7.01
CA ILE A 94 8.73 -12.16 7.82
C ILE A 94 8.41 -10.88 7.02
N TYR A 95 8.86 -10.81 5.77
CA TYR A 95 8.58 -9.70 4.87
C TYR A 95 7.07 -9.49 4.68
N HIS A 96 6.34 -10.58 4.38
CA HIS A 96 4.90 -10.53 4.18
C HIS A 96 4.14 -10.09 5.44
N LEU A 97 4.49 -10.63 6.61
CA LEU A 97 3.90 -10.20 7.89
C LEU A 97 4.18 -8.72 8.17
N LEU A 98 5.40 -8.25 7.90
CA LEU A 98 5.77 -6.86 8.08
C LEU A 98 4.99 -5.94 7.12
N HIS A 99 4.74 -6.37 5.89
CA HIS A 99 3.89 -5.67 4.92
C HIS A 99 2.44 -5.56 5.39
N ILE A 100 1.86 -6.65 5.93
CA ILE A 100 0.52 -6.62 6.55
C ILE A 100 0.47 -5.59 7.69
N VAL A 101 1.46 -5.57 8.57
CA VAL A 101 1.56 -4.60 9.68
C VAL A 101 1.67 -3.17 9.15
N PHE A 102 2.46 -2.96 8.09
CA PHE A 102 2.59 -1.66 7.43
C PHE A 102 1.24 -1.17 6.90
N ILE A 103 0.53 -1.99 6.13
CA ILE A 103 -0.78 -1.63 5.57
C ILE A 103 -1.82 -1.40 6.66
N PHE A 104 -1.81 -2.20 7.72
CA PHE A 104 -2.66 -1.99 8.88
C PHE A 104 -2.50 -0.58 9.47
N TYR A 105 -1.26 -0.15 9.72
CA TYR A 105 -1.00 1.21 10.21
C TYR A 105 -1.33 2.29 9.19
N LEU A 106 -1.09 2.03 7.90
CA LEU A 106 -1.44 2.96 6.82
C LEU A 106 -2.95 3.24 6.81
N LEU A 107 -3.76 2.18 6.84
CA LEU A 107 -5.23 2.25 6.86
C LEU A 107 -5.74 2.99 8.10
N HIS A 108 -5.20 2.69 9.28
CA HIS A 108 -5.54 3.42 10.51
C HIS A 108 -5.18 4.91 10.42
N GLY A 109 -4.06 5.26 9.79
CA GLY A 109 -3.71 6.65 9.54
C GLY A 109 -4.72 7.35 8.63
N PHE A 110 -5.18 6.68 7.57
CA PHE A 110 -6.22 7.20 6.68
C PHE A 110 -7.59 7.32 7.34
N ILE A 111 -7.94 6.41 8.24
CA ILE A 111 -9.17 6.51 9.07
C ILE A 111 -9.11 7.76 9.94
N ASP A 112 -8.01 7.95 10.68
CA ASP A 112 -7.82 9.13 11.52
C ASP A 112 -7.83 10.43 10.71
N LEU A 113 -7.18 10.41 9.54
CA LEU A 113 -7.20 11.55 8.61
C LEU A 113 -8.61 11.87 8.13
N ALA A 114 -9.41 10.86 7.78
CA ALA A 114 -10.81 11.05 7.38
C ALA A 114 -11.65 11.64 8.52
N LYS A 115 -11.48 11.13 9.75
CA LYS A 115 -12.14 11.66 10.95
C LYS A 115 -11.80 13.13 11.21
N ASN A 116 -10.50 13.45 11.19
CA ASN A 116 -10.00 14.82 11.40
C ASN A 116 -10.51 15.81 10.33
N ARG A 117 -10.84 15.32 9.14
CA ARG A 117 -11.40 16.10 8.03
C ARG A 117 -12.92 16.01 7.92
N LYS A 118 -13.60 15.37 8.88
CA LYS A 118 -15.07 15.20 8.91
C LYS A 118 -15.60 14.54 7.63
N LEU A 119 -14.92 13.49 7.15
CA LEU A 119 -15.28 12.72 5.96
C LEU A 119 -15.79 11.31 6.34
N PRO A 120 -17.03 11.18 6.87
CA PRO A 120 -17.53 9.91 7.39
C PRO A 120 -17.66 8.82 6.32
N TRP A 121 -17.94 9.20 5.08
CA TRP A 121 -18.02 8.25 3.97
C TRP A 121 -16.65 7.68 3.59
N MET A 122 -15.56 8.48 3.70
CA MET A 122 -14.20 8.00 3.48
C MET A 122 -13.74 7.10 4.63
N GLU A 123 -14.10 7.43 5.87
CA GLU A 123 -13.86 6.55 7.02
C GLU A 123 -14.50 5.18 6.81
N LYS A 124 -15.81 5.14 6.52
CA LYS A 124 -16.54 3.88 6.30
C LYS A 124 -15.95 3.08 5.13
N LYS A 125 -15.62 3.76 4.03
CA LYS A 125 -15.00 3.14 2.84
C LYS A 125 -13.61 2.57 3.15
N THR A 126 -12.80 3.28 3.93
CA THR A 126 -11.48 2.84 4.39
C THR A 126 -11.59 1.62 5.30
N ASN A 127 -12.52 1.63 6.26
CA ASN A 127 -12.77 0.47 7.11
C ASN A 127 -13.19 -0.76 6.29
N SER A 128 -14.16 -0.63 5.40
CA SER A 128 -14.65 -1.77 4.59
C SER A 128 -13.56 -2.36 3.70
N ARG A 129 -12.83 -1.53 2.94
CA ARG A 129 -11.74 -2.00 2.07
C ARG A 129 -10.54 -2.49 2.88
N GLY A 130 -10.24 -1.85 4.00
CA GLY A 130 -9.18 -2.26 4.91
C GLY A 130 -9.45 -3.64 5.52
N THR A 131 -10.67 -3.88 6.00
CA THR A 131 -11.07 -5.20 6.51
C THR A 131 -10.97 -6.27 5.44
N PHE A 132 -11.44 -6.00 4.21
CA PHE A 132 -11.30 -6.92 3.08
C PHE A 132 -9.83 -7.29 2.84
N TYR A 133 -8.95 -6.28 2.74
CA TYR A 133 -7.52 -6.51 2.55
C TYR A 133 -6.91 -7.36 3.68
N MET A 134 -7.21 -7.04 4.94
CA MET A 134 -6.65 -7.75 6.09
C MET A 134 -7.09 -9.21 6.12
N ILE A 135 -8.37 -9.51 5.84
CA ILE A 135 -8.88 -10.88 5.78
C ILE A 135 -8.17 -11.66 4.68
N VAL A 136 -8.10 -11.12 3.47
CA VAL A 136 -7.47 -11.79 2.33
C VAL A 136 -5.98 -12.04 2.57
N SER A 137 -5.27 -11.04 3.11
CA SER A 137 -3.83 -11.15 3.35
C SER A 137 -3.52 -12.16 4.46
N LEU A 138 -4.25 -12.14 5.57
CA LEU A 138 -4.07 -13.10 6.65
C LEU A 138 -4.46 -14.53 6.23
N ALA A 139 -5.54 -14.68 5.46
CA ALA A 139 -5.92 -15.98 4.90
C ALA A 139 -4.82 -16.54 3.98
N SER A 140 -4.24 -15.69 3.13
CA SER A 140 -3.16 -16.08 2.22
C SER A 140 -1.88 -16.44 2.98
N ALA A 141 -1.48 -15.64 3.97
CA ALA A 141 -0.34 -15.95 4.84
C ALA A 141 -0.51 -17.28 5.58
N THR A 142 -1.74 -17.55 6.04
CA THR A 142 -2.06 -18.81 6.73
C THR A 142 -2.03 -19.99 5.77
N ALA A 143 -2.57 -19.83 4.56
CA ALA A 143 -2.65 -20.86 3.53
C ALA A 143 -1.26 -21.39 3.12
N VAL A 144 -0.24 -20.53 3.08
CA VAL A 144 1.16 -20.92 2.77
C VAL A 144 1.71 -21.96 3.76
N ASN A 145 1.30 -21.93 5.03
CA ASN A 145 1.76 -22.90 6.03
C ASN A 145 1.21 -24.33 5.80
N PHE A 146 0.16 -24.46 4.99
CA PHE A 146 -0.45 -25.76 4.67
C PHE A 146 0.13 -26.39 3.41
N ILE A 147 1.05 -25.72 2.71
CA ILE A 147 1.67 -26.23 1.47
C ILE A 147 2.30 -27.61 1.68
N PHE A 148 2.96 -27.84 2.82
CA PHE A 148 3.60 -29.12 3.13
C PHE A 148 2.64 -30.26 3.50
N ASN A 149 1.34 -29.97 3.68
CA ASN A 149 0.35 -30.92 4.19
C ASN A 149 -0.68 -31.35 3.13
N VAL A 150 -0.52 -30.94 1.88
CA VAL A 150 -1.49 -31.20 0.80
C VAL A 150 -0.79 -31.76 -0.45
N ALA A 151 -1.54 -32.46 -1.30
CA ALA A 151 -1.02 -32.97 -2.57
C ALA A 151 -0.58 -31.84 -3.51
N ASP A 152 0.40 -32.11 -4.38
CA ASP A 152 1.01 -31.11 -5.28
C ASP A 152 -0.02 -30.34 -6.13
N THR A 153 -1.04 -31.03 -6.65
CA THR A 153 -2.13 -30.40 -7.43
C THR A 153 -2.92 -29.38 -6.62
N THR A 154 -3.12 -29.63 -5.32
CA THR A 154 -3.77 -28.71 -4.40
C THR A 154 -2.88 -27.51 -4.09
N ILE A 155 -1.56 -27.68 -4.02
CA ILE A 155 -0.60 -26.59 -3.80
C ILE A 155 -0.72 -25.54 -4.91
N TYR A 156 -0.66 -25.95 -6.18
CA TYR A 156 -0.75 -25.03 -7.32
C TYR A 156 -2.07 -24.26 -7.33
N PHE A 157 -3.19 -24.96 -7.08
CA PHE A 157 -4.51 -24.32 -7.01
C PHE A 157 -4.58 -23.27 -5.89
N LEU A 158 -4.05 -23.59 -4.71
CA LEU A 158 -4.02 -22.70 -3.55
C LEU A 158 -3.12 -21.49 -3.78
N LEU A 159 -1.94 -21.66 -4.39
CA LEU A 159 -1.04 -20.58 -4.75
C LEU A 159 -1.70 -19.62 -5.75
N ILE A 160 -2.24 -20.13 -6.86
CA ILE A 160 -2.91 -19.30 -7.88
C ILE A 160 -4.08 -18.53 -7.27
N THR A 161 -4.91 -19.21 -6.46
CA THR A 161 -6.11 -18.59 -5.86
C THR A 161 -5.72 -17.49 -4.87
N THR A 162 -4.74 -17.73 -4.00
CA THR A 162 -4.29 -16.74 -3.02
C THR A 162 -3.59 -15.56 -3.71
N SER A 163 -2.75 -15.79 -4.73
CA SER A 163 -2.13 -14.73 -5.53
C SER A 163 -3.16 -13.82 -6.23
N ILE A 164 -4.20 -14.38 -6.83
CA ILE A 164 -5.27 -13.58 -7.45
C ILE A 164 -6.02 -12.78 -6.38
N ALA A 165 -6.35 -13.40 -5.26
CA ALA A 165 -7.07 -12.73 -4.17
C ALA A 165 -6.28 -11.56 -3.58
N THR A 166 -4.99 -11.76 -3.27
CA THR A 166 -4.11 -10.71 -2.74
C THR A 166 -3.89 -9.60 -3.77
N PHE A 167 -3.73 -9.93 -5.06
CA PHE A 167 -3.63 -8.93 -6.11
C PHE A 167 -4.88 -8.04 -6.19
N ILE A 168 -6.08 -8.63 -6.14
CA ILE A 168 -7.34 -7.86 -6.09
C ILE A 168 -7.40 -6.98 -4.83
N ALA A 169 -6.93 -7.47 -3.69
CA ALA A 169 -6.89 -6.72 -2.45
C ALA A 169 -5.93 -5.52 -2.53
N GLU A 170 -4.75 -5.67 -3.13
CA GLU A 170 -3.79 -4.58 -3.37
C GLU A 170 -4.35 -3.52 -4.33
N ILE A 171 -5.00 -3.94 -5.42
CA ILE A 171 -5.69 -3.02 -6.33
C ILE A 171 -6.78 -2.24 -5.59
N SER A 172 -7.56 -2.90 -4.71
CA SER A 172 -8.58 -2.24 -3.89
C SER A 172 -7.99 -1.16 -2.98
N LEU A 173 -6.82 -1.39 -2.40
CA LEU A 173 -6.07 -0.38 -1.64
C LEU A 173 -5.62 0.77 -2.54
N LEU A 174 -5.01 0.50 -3.69
CA LEU A 174 -4.57 1.55 -4.61
C LEU A 174 -5.73 2.46 -5.04
N VAL A 175 -6.90 1.87 -5.33
CA VAL A 175 -8.12 2.63 -5.64
C VAL A 175 -8.54 3.48 -4.44
N LEU A 176 -8.47 2.95 -3.21
CA LEU A 176 -8.78 3.73 -2.00
C LEU A 176 -7.85 4.94 -1.83
N ILE A 177 -6.54 4.76 -2.02
CA ILE A 177 -5.57 5.86 -1.94
C ILE A 177 -5.85 6.91 -3.04
N ARG A 178 -6.21 6.45 -4.24
CA ARG A 178 -6.61 7.33 -5.35
C ARG A 178 -7.87 8.14 -5.02
N ASP A 179 -8.85 7.51 -4.37
CA ASP A 179 -10.07 8.17 -3.91
C ASP A 179 -9.77 9.27 -2.88
N PHE A 180 -8.88 9.01 -1.92
CA PHE A 180 -8.42 10.04 -0.97
C PHE A 180 -7.82 11.24 -1.69
N ARG A 181 -6.92 11.02 -2.66
CA ARG A 181 -6.34 12.11 -3.46
C ARG A 181 -7.43 12.90 -4.19
N GLY A 182 -8.38 12.22 -4.83
CA GLY A 182 -9.51 12.85 -5.52
C GLY A 182 -10.32 13.77 -4.61
N GLN A 183 -10.60 13.32 -3.38
CA GLN A 183 -11.35 14.10 -2.41
C GLN A 183 -10.62 15.37 -1.94
N PHE A 184 -9.30 15.31 -1.73
CA PHE A 184 -8.55 16.51 -1.38
C PHE A 184 -8.39 17.48 -2.56
N LEU A 185 -8.40 17.00 -3.80
CA LEU A 185 -8.42 17.86 -4.98
C LEU A 185 -9.73 18.63 -5.11
N SER A 186 -10.88 17.98 -4.89
CA SER A 186 -12.18 18.67 -4.94
C SER A 186 -12.30 19.74 -3.86
N MET A 187 -11.87 19.46 -2.63
CA MET A 187 -11.83 20.45 -1.54
C MET A 187 -10.98 21.68 -1.89
N ASN A 188 -9.81 21.48 -2.49
CA ASN A 188 -8.94 22.59 -2.90
C ASN A 188 -9.56 23.41 -4.03
N ALA A 189 -10.29 22.77 -4.95
CA ALA A 189 -11.00 23.45 -6.03
C ALA A 189 -12.19 24.27 -5.51
N ASP A 190 -12.98 23.72 -4.59
CA ASP A 190 -14.14 24.39 -4.00
C ASP A 190 -13.72 25.57 -3.12
N GLY A 191 -12.65 25.40 -2.34
CA GLY A 191 -12.03 26.50 -1.60
C GLY A 191 -11.62 27.64 -2.52
N LYS A 192 -10.98 27.33 -3.66
CA LYS A 192 -10.65 28.34 -4.69
C LYS A 192 -11.91 28.98 -5.29
N ARG A 193 -12.96 28.21 -5.63
CA ARG A 193 -14.22 28.75 -6.18
C ARG A 193 -14.88 29.76 -5.24
N GLN A 194 -14.84 29.56 -3.92
CA GLN A 194 -15.35 30.54 -2.95
C GLN A 194 -14.59 31.87 -2.97
N TYR A 195 -13.30 31.89 -3.30
CA TYR A 195 -12.51 33.12 -3.44
C TYR A 195 -12.75 33.83 -4.78
N TRP A 196 -13.06 33.10 -5.86
CA TRP A 196 -13.35 33.69 -7.18
C TRP A 196 -14.80 34.16 -7.34
N ALA A 197 -15.73 33.69 -6.49
CA ALA A 197 -17.15 34.08 -6.53
C ALA A 197 -17.46 35.41 -5.83
N LYS A 198 -16.46 36.21 -5.45
CA LYS A 198 -16.65 37.59 -4.99
C LYS A 198 -15.74 38.54 -5.76
N PRO A 199 -16.22 39.06 -6.90
CA PRO A 199 -16.22 40.51 -7.04
C PRO A 199 -17.46 41.07 -7.80
N ASN A 200 -18.01 42.19 -7.27
CA ASN A 200 -18.89 43.19 -7.90
C ASN A 200 -20.39 43.24 -7.55
N GLU A 201 -20.78 43.13 -6.27
CA GLU A 201 -22.11 43.58 -5.80
C GLU A 201 -22.12 45.02 -5.23
N TYR A 202 -21.09 45.83 -5.50
CA TYR A 202 -21.00 47.23 -5.04
C TYR A 202 -20.76 48.24 -6.17
N GLU A 203 -21.31 48.00 -7.36
CA GLU A 203 -21.45 49.03 -8.40
C GLU A 203 -22.90 49.02 -8.85
N ASN A 204 -23.74 49.77 -8.14
CA ASN A 204 -24.96 50.45 -8.61
C ASN A 204 -25.68 51.02 -7.37
N SER A 205 -25.02 51.99 -6.74
CA SER A 205 -25.62 52.98 -5.84
C SER A 205 -25.78 54.29 -6.60
#